data_AF-A0A1Y2I513-F1
#
_entry.id   AF-A0A1Y2I513-F1
#
_cell.length_a   1.000
_cell.length_b   1.000
_cell.length_c   1.000
_cell.angle_alpha   90.00
_cell.angle_beta   90.00
_cell.angle_gamma   90.00
#
_symmetry.space_group_name_H-M   'P 1'
#
loop_
_entity.id
_entity.type
_entity.pdbx_description
1 polymer ?
#
loop_
_entity_poly.entity_id
_entity_poly.type
_entity_poly.pdbx_seq_one_letter_code
_entity_poly.pdbx_strand_id
1 'polypeptide(L)' 'AMRISAGLPEDRWDELYSTACYLTNRTPSSSLPSGITPYEAWFGRAPSLSHLREIGSRAFVLI' A
#
# COMPACT_ATOMS: atom_id res chain seq x y z
N ALA A 1 7.91 -11.34 -1.96
CA ALA A 1 8.91 -10.31 -1.56
C ALA A 1 8.52 -9.63 -0.24
N MET A 2 7.41 -8.88 -0.21
CA MET A 2 6.96 -8.08 0.95
C MET A 2 6.80 -8.86 2.28
N ARG A 3 6.23 -10.08 2.23
CA ARG A 3 6.11 -10.96 3.42
C ARG A 3 7.47 -11.36 4.00
N ILE A 4 8.39 -11.78 3.13
CA ILE A 4 9.70 -12.29 3.49
C ILE A 4 10.56 -11.16 4.05
N SER A 5 10.52 -9.96 3.43
CA SER A 5 11.26 -8.80 3.90
C SER A 5 10.80 -8.31 5.28
N ALA A 6 9.51 -8.45 5.58
CA ALA A 6 8.94 -8.07 6.88
C ALA A 6 9.02 -9.17 7.96
N GLY A 7 9.54 -10.37 7.62
CA GLY A 7 9.61 -11.49 8.57
C GLY A 7 8.25 -11.99 9.05
N LEU A 8 7.19 -11.82 8.26
CA LEU A 8 5.83 -12.14 8.67
C LEU A 8 5.49 -13.62 8.46
N PRO A 9 4.68 -14.21 9.36
CA PRO A 9 4.15 -15.56 9.21
C PRO A 9 3.21 -15.67 7.99
N GLU A 10 3.00 -16.90 7.51
CA GLU A 10 2.30 -17.16 6.25
C GLU A 10 0.80 -16.89 6.32
N ASP A 11 0.21 -16.96 7.51
CA ASP A 11 -1.19 -16.65 7.81
C ASP A 11 -1.58 -15.19 7.54
N ARG A 12 -0.60 -14.27 7.39
CA ARG A 12 -0.81 -12.83 7.13
C ARG A 12 -0.83 -12.43 5.65
N TRP A 13 -1.06 -13.38 4.77
CA TRP A 13 -0.95 -13.15 3.32
C TRP A 13 -2.08 -12.27 2.78
N ASP A 14 -3.25 -12.29 3.40
CA ASP A 14 -4.46 -11.57 3.00
C ASP A 14 -4.33 -10.05 3.26
N GLU A 15 -3.77 -9.67 4.41
CA GLU A 15 -3.51 -8.26 4.71
C GLU A 15 -2.41 -7.70 3.80
N LEU A 16 -1.40 -8.51 3.50
CA LEU A 16 -0.34 -8.14 2.56
C LEU A 16 -0.85 -8.01 1.13
N TYR A 17 -1.75 -8.90 0.69
CA TYR A 17 -2.39 -8.82 -0.61
C TYR A 17 -3.20 -7.54 -0.75
N SER A 18 -4.03 -7.24 0.26
CA SER A 18 -4.81 -6.00 0.31
C SER A 18 -3.93 -4.76 0.28
N THR A 19 -2.82 -4.77 1.01
CA THR A 19 -1.82 -3.69 1.01
C THR A 19 -1.16 -3.54 -0.36
N ALA A 20 -0.82 -4.63 -1.04
CA ALA A 20 -0.22 -4.59 -2.37
C ALA A 20 -1.18 -3.96 -3.41
N CYS A 21 -2.46 -4.34 -3.39
CA CYS A 21 -3.50 -3.71 -4.21
C CYS A 21 -3.63 -2.21 -3.90
N TYR A 22 -3.63 -1.85 -2.61
CA TYR A 22 -3.74 -0.46 -2.17
C TYR A 22 -2.58 0.42 -2.67
N LEU A 23 -1.35 -0.08 -2.58
CA LEU A 23 -0.15 0.59 -3.06
C LEU A 23 -0.12 0.69 -4.59
N THR A 24 -0.53 -0.37 -5.29
CA THR A 24 -0.63 -0.37 -6.76
C THR A 24 -1.55 0.76 -7.24
N ASN A 25 -2.69 0.96 -6.58
CA ASN A 25 -3.61 2.05 -6.94
C ASN A 25 -3.06 3.46 -6.65
N ARG A 26 -2.01 3.59 -5.84
CA ARG A 26 -1.37 4.86 -5.47
C ARG A 26 0.03 5.04 -6.07
N THR A 27 0.46 4.08 -6.87
CA THR A 27 1.71 4.17 -7.63
C THR A 27 1.37 4.63 -9.04
N PRO A 28 2.16 5.53 -9.65
CA PRO A 28 1.95 5.91 -11.04
C PRO A 28 1.94 4.68 -11.94
N SER A 29 0.93 4.59 -12.80
CA SER A 29 0.81 3.47 -13.74
C SER A 29 1.20 3.93 -15.13
N SER A 30 1.98 3.12 -15.84
CA SER A 30 2.30 3.35 -17.25
C SER A 30 1.08 3.25 -18.17
N SER A 31 -0.01 2.64 -17.70
CA SER A 31 -1.28 2.58 -18.42
C SER A 31 -2.07 3.89 -18.38
N LEU A 32 -1.69 4.85 -17.53
CA LEU A 32 -2.30 6.16 -17.40
C LEU A 32 -1.40 7.24 -18.01
N PRO A 33 -1.93 8.46 -18.29
CA PRO A 33 -1.11 9.59 -18.68
C PRO A 33 0.05 9.80 -17.70
N SER A 34 1.19 10.29 -18.20
CA SER A 34 2.44 10.18 -17.46
C SER A 34 2.36 10.75 -16.04
N GLY A 35 2.75 9.93 -15.07
CA GLY A 35 2.81 10.31 -13.66
C GLY A 35 1.49 10.24 -12.89
N ILE A 36 0.37 9.89 -13.52
CA ILE A 36 -0.93 9.82 -12.84
C ILE A 36 -1.11 8.45 -12.16
N THR A 37 -1.52 8.48 -10.89
CA THR A 37 -1.91 7.28 -10.15
C THR A 37 -3.36 6.89 -10.45
N PRO A 38 -3.72 5.59 -10.42
CA PRO A 38 -5.12 5.17 -10.52
C PRO A 38 -6.04 5.86 -9.51
N TYR A 39 -5.54 6.15 -8.30
CA TYR A 39 -6.25 6.91 -7.28
C TYR A 39 -6.57 8.34 -7.74
N GLU A 40 -5.60 9.05 -8.31
CA GLU A 40 -5.82 10.40 -8.86
C GLU A 40 -6.79 10.39 -10.02
N ALA A 41 -6.69 9.41 -10.92
CA ALA A 41 -7.60 9.26 -12.05
C ALA A 41 -9.06 9.04 -11.58
N TRP A 42 -9.25 8.32 -10.47
CA TRP A 42 -10.58 8.02 -9.94
C TRP A 42 -11.16 9.14 -9.05
N PHE A 43 -10.35 9.73 -8.17
CA PHE A 43 -10.81 10.68 -7.15
C PHE A 43 -10.48 12.15 -7.47
N GLY A 44 -9.72 12.42 -8.53
CA GLY A 44 -9.35 13.77 -8.95
C GLY A 44 -8.39 14.50 -8.01
N ARG A 45 -7.74 13.80 -7.07
CA ARG A 45 -6.78 14.38 -6.11
C ARG A 45 -5.66 13.41 -5.79
N ALA A 46 -4.50 13.96 -5.41
CA ALA A 46 -3.35 13.17 -4.97
C ALA A 46 -3.67 12.34 -3.72
N PRO A 47 -3.21 11.06 -3.64
CA PRO A 47 -3.36 10.27 -2.44
C PRO A 47 -2.45 10.80 -1.31
N SER A 48 -2.98 10.93 -0.11
CA SER A 48 -2.12 11.11 1.07
C SER A 48 -1.40 9.80 1.40
N LEU A 49 -0.08 9.85 1.55
CA LEU A 49 0.75 8.70 1.95
C LEU A 49 1.24 8.80 3.41
N SER A 50 0.86 9.84 4.15
CA SER A 50 1.35 10.13 5.52
C SER A 50 0.99 9.06 6.55
N HIS A 51 -0.01 8.23 6.26
CA HIS A 51 -0.46 7.13 7.10
C HIS A 51 0.29 5.82 6.84
N LEU A 52 1.03 5.72 5.74
CA LEU A 52 1.77 4.50 5.42
C LEU A 52 2.92 4.30 6.41
N ARG A 53 3.08 3.04 6.83
CA ARG A 53 4.16 2.58 7.71
C ARG A 53 4.82 1.37 7.09
N GLU A 54 6.07 1.14 7.46
CA GLU A 54 6.77 -0.08 7.08
C GLU A 54 6.01 -1.31 7.60
N ILE A 55 5.91 -2.33 6.76
CA ILE A 55 5.24 -3.57 7.09
C ILE A 55 6.08 -4.31 8.13
N GLY A 56 5.45 -4.75 9.23
CA GLY A 56 6.15 -5.32 10.38
C GLY A 56 6.57 -4.28 11.43
N SER A 57 6.18 -3.00 11.28
CA SER A 57 6.41 -1.99 12.31
C SER A 57 5.69 -2.30 13.62
N ARG A 58 6.24 -1.82 14.75
CA ARG A 58 5.66 -2.00 16.09
C ARG A 58 4.33 -1.23 16.18
N ALA A 59 3.25 -1.95 16.46
CA ALA A 59 1.95 -1.37 16.78
C ALA A 59 1.70 -1.41 18.29
N PHE A 60 1.10 -0.36 18.84
CA PHE A 60 0.65 -0.30 20.21
C PHE A 60 -0.87 -0.29 20.23
N VAL A 61 -1.47 -1.15 21.05
CA VAL A 61 -2.92 -1.16 21.27
C VAL A 61 -3.26 0.01 22.19
N LEU A 62 -4.19 0.85 21.75
CA LEU A 62 -4.79 1.85 22.63
C LEU A 62 -5.79 1.14 23.54
N ILE A 63 -5.50 1.13 24.83
CA ILE A 63 -6.32 0.54 25.89
C ILE A 63 -7.12 1.64 26.57
#